data_AF-A0A4S1FV52-F1
#
_entry.id   AF-A0A4S1FV52-F1
#
_cell.length_a   1.000
_cell.length_b   1.000
_cell.length_c   1.000
_cell.angle_alpha   90.00
_cell.angle_beta   90.00
_cell.angle_gamma   90.00
#
_symmetry.space_group_name_H-M   'P 1'
#
loop_
_entity.id
_entity.type
_entity.pdbx_description
1 polymer ?
#
loop_
_entity_poly.entity_id
_entity_poly.type
_entity_poly.pdbx_seq_one_letter_code
_entity_poly.pdbx_strand_id
1 'polypeptide(L)'
;GKLLDDIWDFCDPFLKALSNLDELLTENRIFKQRNVDVGVIGLDDAWAWGFPGPMVRGSGAAWDLRKAQPYECYPEMDFDIPVGKNGDCYDRYLVRMEEMR
;
A
#
# COMPACT_ATOMS: atom_id res chain seq x y z
N GLY A 1 -17.12 -16.52 -18.92
CA GLY A 1 -18.05 -15.65 -19.67
C GLY A 1 -17.28 -14.39 -19.94
N LYS A 2 -17.23 -13.91 -21.20
CA LYS A 2 -16.09 -13.12 -21.72
C LYS A 2 -15.44 -12.13 -20.73
N LEU A 3 -16.21 -11.31 -20.03
CA LEU A 3 -15.68 -10.35 -19.03
C LEU A 3 -14.96 -11.00 -17.84
N LEU A 4 -15.50 -12.07 -17.25
CA LEU A 4 -14.84 -12.77 -16.13
C LEU A 4 -13.52 -13.40 -16.57
N ASP A 5 -13.49 -13.93 -17.79
CA ASP A 5 -12.30 -14.53 -18.38
C ASP A 5 -11.26 -13.42 -18.64
N ASP A 6 -11.68 -12.26 -19.17
CA ASP A 6 -10.81 -11.09 -19.38
C ASP A 6 -10.24 -10.52 -18.06
N ILE A 7 -11.02 -10.51 -16.96
CA ILE A 7 -10.54 -10.07 -15.64
C ILE A 7 -9.49 -11.06 -15.09
N TRP A 8 -9.75 -12.36 -15.23
CA TRP A 8 -8.81 -13.39 -14.81
C TRP A 8 -7.49 -13.30 -15.59
N ASP A 9 -7.57 -13.15 -16.91
CA ASP A 9 -6.41 -13.04 -17.79
C ASP A 9 -5.61 -11.74 -17.57
N PHE A 10 -6.18 -10.73 -16.94
CA PHE A 10 -5.49 -9.49 -16.56
C PHE A 10 -4.57 -9.66 -15.34
N CYS A 11 -4.90 -10.56 -14.41
CA CYS A 11 -4.18 -10.69 -13.14
C CYS A 11 -2.68 -11.04 -13.32
N ASP A 12 -2.37 -12.02 -14.16
CA ASP A 12 -0.98 -12.47 -14.37
C ASP A 12 -0.09 -11.39 -15.04
N PRO A 13 -0.51 -10.75 -16.16
CA PRO A 13 0.21 -9.64 -16.75
C PRO A 13 0.38 -8.44 -15.80
N PHE A 14 -0.64 -8.16 -14.98
CA PHE A 14 -0.59 -7.07 -14.01
C PHE A 14 0.48 -7.30 -12.95
N LEU A 15 0.53 -8.49 -12.36
CA LEU A 15 1.57 -8.84 -11.37
C LEU A 15 2.98 -8.73 -11.97
N LYS A 16 3.15 -9.11 -13.24
CA LYS A 16 4.42 -8.93 -13.94
C LYS A 16 4.76 -7.44 -14.14
N ALA A 17 3.79 -6.62 -14.53
CA ALA A 17 3.99 -5.18 -14.68
C ALA A 17 4.35 -4.52 -13.34
N LEU A 18 3.72 -4.95 -12.25
CA LEU A 18 4.00 -4.50 -10.89
C LEU A 18 5.43 -4.89 -10.46
N SER A 19 5.86 -6.12 -10.73
CA SER A 19 7.24 -6.57 -10.45
C SER A 19 8.28 -5.75 -11.21
N ASN A 20 8.02 -5.43 -12.48
CA ASN A 20 8.93 -4.59 -13.27
C ASN A 20 9.02 -3.16 -12.71
N LEU A 21 7.91 -2.62 -12.20
CA LEU A 21 7.87 -1.30 -11.56
C LEU A 21 8.68 -1.30 -10.25
N ASP A 22 8.50 -2.36 -9.45
CA ASP A 22 9.23 -2.57 -8.20
C ASP A 22 10.75 -2.66 -8.43
N GLU A 23 11.18 -3.47 -9.41
CA GLU A 23 12.59 -3.58 -9.80
C GLU A 23 13.19 -2.24 -10.27
N LEU A 24 12.41 -1.43 -10.98
CA LEU A 24 12.88 -0.15 -11.52
C LEU A 24 13.00 0.94 -10.46
N LEU A 25 12.10 0.97 -9.46
CA LEU A 25 11.95 2.09 -8.53
C LEU A 25 12.39 1.78 -7.11
N THR A 26 12.06 0.61 -6.57
CA THR A 26 12.18 0.35 -5.13
C THR A 26 13.62 0.41 -4.68
N GLU A 27 14.55 -0.23 -5.41
CA GLU A 27 16.00 -0.19 -5.12
C GLU A 27 16.74 0.95 -5.83
N ASN A 28 16.02 1.82 -6.54
CA ASN A 28 16.63 2.93 -7.24
C ASN A 28 17.12 4.00 -6.27
N ARG A 29 18.43 4.24 -6.27
CA ARG A 29 19.07 5.25 -5.41
C ARG A 29 18.48 6.65 -5.59
N ILE A 30 18.19 7.07 -6.82
CA ILE A 30 17.63 8.40 -7.10
C ILE A 30 16.22 8.47 -6.51
N PHE A 31 15.43 7.41 -6.67
CA PHE A 31 14.08 7.35 -6.11
C PHE A 31 14.08 7.40 -4.58
N LYS A 32 14.93 6.58 -3.93
CA LYS A 32 15.11 6.62 -2.46
C LYS A 32 15.55 8.01 -1.99
N GLN A 33 16.54 8.62 -2.62
CA GLN A 33 17.03 9.96 -2.26
C GLN A 33 15.96 11.06 -2.32
N ARG A 34 14.89 10.86 -3.08
CA ARG A 34 13.81 11.83 -3.27
C ARG A 34 12.62 11.60 -2.34
N ASN A 35 12.54 10.45 -1.67
CA ASN A 35 11.35 10.03 -0.92
C ASN A 35 11.65 9.56 0.51
N VAL A 36 12.85 9.03 0.77
CA VAL A 36 13.28 8.66 2.13
C VAL A 36 13.49 9.94 2.93
N ASP A 37 12.99 9.96 4.17
CA ASP A 37 13.01 11.11 5.09
C ASP A 37 12.27 12.36 4.56
N VAL A 38 11.44 12.23 3.52
CA VAL A 38 10.64 13.32 2.95
C VAL A 38 9.18 13.19 3.39
N GLY A 39 8.60 14.28 3.91
CA GLY A 39 7.21 14.30 4.33
C GLY A 39 6.91 13.31 5.46
N VAL A 40 7.82 13.25 6.44
CA VAL A 40 7.72 12.42 7.65
C VAL A 40 6.53 12.90 8.48
N ILE A 41 5.61 11.99 8.78
CA ILE A 41 4.44 12.23 9.61
C ILE A 41 4.45 11.21 10.74
N GLY A 42 4.52 11.68 11.99
CA GLY A 42 4.40 10.83 13.17
C GLY A 42 2.99 10.26 13.32
N LEU A 43 2.86 9.15 14.03
CA LEU A 43 1.57 8.49 14.24
C LEU A 43 0.57 9.41 14.95
N ASP A 44 1.01 10.13 15.98
CA ASP A 44 0.15 11.05 16.75
C ASP A 44 -0.37 12.21 15.89
N ASP A 45 0.48 12.78 15.03
CA ASP A 45 0.09 13.83 14.08
C ASP A 45 -0.89 13.29 13.03
N ALA A 46 -0.66 12.07 12.52
CA ALA A 46 -1.57 11.44 11.58
C ALA A 46 -2.99 11.28 12.17
N TRP A 47 -3.09 10.89 13.44
CA TRP A 47 -4.36 10.82 14.15
C TRP A 47 -4.97 12.20 14.43
N ALA A 48 -4.17 13.15 14.91
CA ALA A 48 -4.62 14.49 15.23
C ALA A 48 -5.16 15.24 14.00
N TRP A 49 -4.58 15.00 12.82
CA TRP A 49 -5.02 15.60 11.56
C TRP A 49 -6.09 14.78 10.82
N GLY A 50 -6.47 13.61 11.37
CA GLY A 50 -7.51 12.77 10.79
C GLY A 50 -7.12 12.11 9.48
N PHE A 51 -5.84 11.75 9.29
CA PHE A 51 -5.37 11.12 8.07
C PHE A 51 -5.85 9.66 7.94
N PRO A 52 -6.47 9.29 6.80
CA PRO A 52 -6.95 7.92 6.59
C PRO A 52 -5.99 7.05 5.76
N GLY A 53 -6.21 5.74 5.82
CA GLY A 53 -5.68 4.76 4.87
C GLY A 53 -4.15 4.68 4.83
N PRO A 54 -3.51 4.73 3.64
CA PRO A 54 -2.06 4.59 3.52
C PRO A 54 -1.25 5.66 4.26
N MET A 55 -1.85 6.81 4.59
CA MET A 55 -1.17 7.85 5.37
C MET A 55 -0.90 7.39 6.80
N VAL A 56 -1.93 6.92 7.50
CA VAL A 56 -1.81 6.44 8.89
C VAL A 56 -1.10 5.08 8.95
N ARG A 57 -1.27 4.24 7.93
CA ARG A 57 -0.49 2.99 7.78
C ARG A 57 0.99 3.25 7.55
N GLY A 58 1.34 4.21 6.69
CA GLY A 58 2.74 4.60 6.48
C GLY A 58 3.42 5.08 7.77
N SER A 59 2.65 5.73 8.66
CA SER A 59 3.10 6.23 9.97
C SER A 59 3.09 5.18 11.09
N GLY A 60 2.77 3.91 10.82
CA GLY A 60 2.89 2.81 11.78
C GLY A 60 1.59 2.28 12.38
N ALA A 61 0.41 2.74 11.94
CA ALA A 61 -0.87 2.22 12.44
C ALA A 61 -1.40 1.07 11.58
N ALA A 62 -1.68 -0.07 12.20
CA ALA A 62 -2.41 -1.18 11.58
C ALA A 62 -3.93 -0.91 11.53
N TRP A 63 -4.32 0.20 10.89
CA TRP A 63 -5.73 0.60 10.77
C TRP A 63 -6.22 0.47 9.32
N ASP A 64 -7.21 -0.39 9.11
CA ASP A 64 -7.91 -0.57 7.85
C ASP A 64 -9.36 -0.97 8.10
N LEU A 65 -10.30 -0.30 7.42
CA LEU A 65 -11.73 -0.54 7.60
C LEU A 65 -12.13 -1.96 7.18
N ARG A 66 -11.48 -2.55 6.17
CA ARG A 66 -11.82 -3.90 5.67
C ARG A 66 -11.58 -4.99 6.72
N LYS A 67 -10.69 -4.74 7.71
CA LYS A 67 -10.41 -5.64 8.84
C LYS A 67 -11.01 -5.15 10.15
N ALA A 68 -10.96 -3.84 10.44
CA ALA A 68 -11.42 -3.26 11.70
C ALA A 68 -12.96 -3.14 11.77
N GLN A 69 -13.61 -2.84 10.64
CA GLN A 69 -15.06 -2.77 10.51
C GLN A 69 -15.49 -3.46 9.20
N PRO A 70 -15.33 -4.80 9.11
CA PRO A 70 -15.54 -5.52 7.86
C PRO A 70 -16.94 -5.33 7.28
N TYR A 71 -17.02 -5.20 5.95
CA TYR A 71 -18.26 -5.06 5.19
C TYR A 71 -18.24 -6.00 3.97
N GLU A 72 -19.40 -6.22 3.34
CA GLU A 72 -19.54 -7.13 2.19
C GLU A 72 -18.90 -8.50 2.44
N CYS A 73 -18.09 -8.99 1.49
CA CYS A 73 -17.39 -10.27 1.58
C CYS A 73 -15.94 -10.16 2.08
N TYR A 74 -15.48 -8.98 2.54
CA TYR A 74 -14.15 -8.84 3.15
C TYR A 74 -13.89 -9.73 4.38
N PRO A 75 -14.87 -10.05 5.24
CA PRO A 75 -14.67 -11.03 6.33
C PRO A 75 -14.26 -12.42 5.84
N GLU A 76 -14.60 -12.76 4.59
CA GLU A 76 -14.35 -14.06 3.98
C GLU A 76 -13.02 -14.09 3.20
N MET A 77 -12.37 -12.93 3.04
CA MET A 77 -11.11 -12.79 2.31
C MET A 77 -9.90 -12.84 3.26
N ASP A 78 -8.89 -13.63 2.90
CA ASP A 78 -7.61 -13.69 3.60
C ASP A 78 -6.58 -12.78 2.91
N PHE A 79 -6.08 -11.79 3.64
CA PHE A 79 -5.10 -10.80 3.18
C PHE A 79 -4.53 -10.03 4.37
N ASP A 80 -3.30 -9.53 4.20
CA ASP A 80 -2.57 -8.76 5.20
C ASP A 80 -2.66 -7.24 4.95
N ILE A 81 -2.45 -6.45 6.01
CA ILE A 81 -2.41 -4.98 5.93
C ILE A 81 -0.95 -4.53 6.05
N PRO A 82 -0.34 -3.95 5.00
CA PRO A 82 1.01 -3.43 5.09
C PRO A 82 1.06 -2.17 5.95
N VAL A 83 2.11 -2.06 6.77
CA VAL A 83 2.31 -0.95 7.71
C VAL A 83 3.75 -0.45 7.57
N GLY A 84 3.90 0.87 7.41
CA GLY A 84 5.20 1.55 7.37
C GLY A 84 5.81 1.72 8.76
N LYS A 85 7.03 2.26 8.84
CA LYS A 85 7.78 2.38 10.10
C LYS A 85 8.20 3.80 10.44
N ASN A 86 8.56 4.56 9.41
CA ASN A 86 9.15 5.89 9.48
C ASN A 86 8.12 7.00 9.22
N GLY A 87 7.04 6.71 8.48
CA GLY A 87 6.01 7.71 8.15
C GLY A 87 6.40 8.68 7.03
N ASP A 88 7.40 8.34 6.22
CA ASP A 88 7.86 9.16 5.10
C ASP A 88 7.14 8.82 3.78
N CYS A 89 7.48 9.55 2.71
CA CYS A 89 6.95 9.28 1.38
C CYS A 89 7.31 7.89 0.85
N TYR A 90 8.47 7.35 1.24
CA TYR A 90 8.93 6.05 0.77
C TYR A 90 8.12 4.89 1.39
N ASP A 91 7.85 4.94 2.69
CA ASP A 91 6.98 3.96 3.35
C ASP A 91 5.57 3.99 2.78
N ARG A 92 5.04 5.18 2.50
CA ARG A 92 3.73 5.34 1.83
C ARG A 92 3.71 4.77 0.42
N TYR A 93 4.85 4.76 -0.27
CA TYR A 93 5.00 4.09 -1.56
C TYR A 93 5.02 2.57 -1.39
N LEU A 94 5.82 2.04 -0.46
CA LEU A 94 5.91 0.61 -0.18
C LEU A 94 4.56 0.02 0.25
N VAL A 95 3.83 0.70 1.15
CA VAL A 95 2.47 0.30 1.57
C VAL A 95 1.54 0.14 0.37
N ARG A 96 1.63 1.04 -0.63
CA ARG A 96 0.81 0.95 -1.84
C ARG A 96 1.26 -0.17 -2.78
N MET A 97 2.56 -0.40 -2.90
CA MET A 97 3.08 -1.51 -3.69
C MET A 97 2.60 -2.85 -3.13
N GLU A 98 2.65 -3.01 -1.80
CA GLU A 98 2.16 -4.21 -1.12
C GLU A 98 0.63 -4.34 -1.15
N GLU A 99 -0.13 -3.23 -1.13
CA GLU A 99 -1.60 -3.28 -1.32
C GLU A 99 -2.04 -3.72 -2.73
N MET A 100 -1.17 -3.59 -3.73
CA MET A 100 -1.44 -4.05 -5.10
C MET A 100 -1.03 -5.51 -5.33
N ARG A 101 -0.29 -6.13 -4.42
CA ARG A 101 0.10 -7.54 -4.50
C ARG A 101 -1.05 -8.43 -4.02
#